data_AF-A0A9E5MA66-F1
#
_entry.id   AF-A0A9E5MA66-F1
#
_cell.length_a   1.000
_cell.length_b   1.000
_cell.length_c   1.000
_cell.angle_alpha   90.00
_cell.angle_beta   90.00
_cell.angle_gamma   90.00
#
_symmetry.space_group_name_H-M   'P 1'
#
loop_
_entity.id
_entity.type
_entity.pdbx_description
1 polymer ?
#
loop_
_entity_poly.entity_id
_entity_poly.type
_entity_poly.pdbx_seq_one_letter_code
_entity_poly.pdbx_strand_id
1 'polypeptide(L)'
;MNSSHASHNFSCVCNDDTKGTGTRNPQTTGATRRGFLSSLIATSTTVGLSGTLAGCQTVENIFGSAPAVKSSRIDIHHHMVPPSYAADMKRMGLGGVPRWTPQMSIDDMDKNDIATSVLALIQPGAFFKNVTTDRRIAREANEYAAQMTRDFPGRFGSFATLPLMDVEGSLREIAYAYDTLKADGIGLMTSYGDLYLGDRHFWPIWEELNRRKAVI
;
A
#
# COMPACT_ATOMS: atom_id res chain seq x y z
N MET A 1 -49.19 11.57 -2.76
CA MET A 1 -49.12 10.35 -3.61
C MET A 1 -47.92 10.51 -4.53
N ASN A 2 -47.14 9.44 -4.71
CA ASN A 2 -45.81 9.38 -5.34
C ASN A 2 -44.67 9.99 -4.51
N SER A 3 -43.48 9.38 -4.37
CA SER A 3 -42.79 8.53 -5.35
C SER A 3 -41.98 7.38 -4.72
N SER A 4 -41.87 6.33 -5.52
CA SER A 4 -41.20 5.05 -5.36
C SER A 4 -39.67 5.10 -5.44
N HIS A 5 -39.08 4.03 -4.88
CA HIS A 5 -37.69 3.56 -4.87
C HIS A 5 -36.78 3.82 -6.07
N ALA A 6 -35.48 3.97 -5.78
CA ALA A 6 -34.43 3.23 -6.48
C ALA A 6 -33.21 3.02 -5.55
N SER A 7 -32.98 1.77 -5.16
CA SER A 7 -31.74 1.28 -4.53
C SER A 7 -30.79 0.81 -5.64
N HIS A 8 -29.62 1.45 -5.75
CA HIS A 8 -28.60 1.03 -6.72
C HIS A 8 -27.58 0.12 -6.04
N ASN A 9 -27.68 -1.18 -6.34
CA ASN A 9 -26.62 -2.17 -6.12
C ASN A 9 -25.52 -1.97 -7.18
N PHE A 10 -24.31 -1.64 -6.76
CA PHE A 10 -23.13 -1.75 -7.63
C PHE A 10 -22.49 -3.13 -7.43
N SER A 11 -22.60 -3.98 -8.44
CA SER A 11 -21.85 -5.23 -8.55
C SER A 11 -20.78 -5.02 -9.62
N CYS A 12 -19.50 -5.12 -9.26
CA CYS A 12 -18.40 -5.13 -10.22
C CYS A 12 -18.38 -6.48 -10.94
N VAL A 13 -18.69 -6.47 -12.24
CA VAL A 13 -18.57 -7.64 -13.12
C VAL A 13 -17.18 -7.62 -13.75
N CYS A 14 -16.33 -8.57 -13.39
CA CYS A 14 -15.12 -8.90 -14.16
C CYS A 14 -15.52 -9.90 -15.24
N ASN A 15 -15.33 -9.57 -16.51
CA ASN A 15 -15.50 -10.49 -17.64
C ASN A 15 -14.12 -10.93 -18.13
N ASP A 16 -13.80 -12.21 -17.93
CA ASP A 16 -12.74 -12.93 -18.63
C ASP A 16 -13.29 -13.39 -19.98
N ASP A 17 -12.65 -13.01 -21.08
CA ASP A 17 -12.45 -13.86 -22.29
C ASP A 17 -12.03 -13.02 -23.50
N THR A 18 -10.77 -13.18 -23.94
CA THR A 18 -10.45 -13.19 -25.37
C THR A 18 -9.26 -14.12 -25.64
N LYS A 19 -9.54 -15.28 -26.24
CA LYS A 19 -8.55 -16.13 -26.91
C LYS A 19 -8.23 -15.54 -28.29
N GLY A 20 -6.96 -15.21 -28.53
CA GLY A 20 -6.44 -14.83 -29.84
C GLY A 20 -5.31 -15.77 -30.27
N THR A 21 -5.54 -16.53 -31.33
CA THR A 21 -4.61 -17.44 -31.98
C THR A 21 -3.64 -16.67 -32.89
N GLY A 22 -2.33 -16.76 -32.63
CA GLY A 22 -1.29 -16.11 -33.43
C GLY A 22 -0.10 -17.04 -33.69
N THR A 23 0.25 -17.19 -34.96
CA THR A 23 1.19 -18.13 -35.59
C THR A 23 2.66 -17.97 -35.17
N ARG A 24 3.38 -19.11 -35.07
CA ARG A 24 4.84 -19.22 -34.84
C ARG A 24 5.66 -18.94 -36.10
N ASN A 25 6.81 -18.28 -35.95
CA ASN A 25 8.01 -18.41 -36.82
C ASN A 25 9.30 -18.06 -35.99
N PRO A 26 10.53 -18.38 -36.42
CA PRO A 26 11.49 -19.10 -35.58
C PRO A 26 12.65 -18.26 -35.04
N GLN A 27 13.13 -18.69 -33.88
CA GLN A 27 14.45 -18.55 -33.26
C GLN A 27 15.51 -17.66 -33.95
N THR A 28 15.90 -16.59 -33.25
CA THR A 28 17.29 -16.10 -33.22
C THR A 28 17.81 -16.20 -31.79
N THR A 29 18.84 -17.02 -31.60
CA THR A 29 19.45 -17.40 -30.33
C THR A 29 20.33 -16.28 -29.75
N GLY A 30 19.76 -15.47 -28.86
CA GLY A 30 20.51 -14.59 -27.97
C GLY A 30 20.79 -15.28 -26.64
N ALA A 31 22.02 -15.76 -26.44
CA ALA A 31 22.45 -16.35 -25.17
C ALA A 31 22.35 -15.32 -24.04
N THR A 32 21.47 -15.56 -23.07
CA THR A 32 21.36 -14.76 -21.85
C THR A 32 22.23 -15.36 -20.74
N ARG A 33 22.72 -14.50 -19.83
CA ARG A 33 23.70 -14.75 -18.75
C ARG A 33 23.33 -15.83 -17.70
N ARG A 34 22.36 -16.71 -17.96
CA ARG A 34 21.94 -17.81 -17.06
C ARG A 34 22.55 -19.18 -17.40
N GLY A 35 23.43 -19.27 -18.41
CA GLY A 35 23.98 -20.54 -18.88
C GLY A 35 25.46 -20.80 -18.54
N PHE A 36 25.96 -20.43 -17.35
CA PHE A 36 27.39 -20.61 -17.03
C PHE A 36 27.70 -21.27 -15.66
N LEU A 37 26.78 -22.04 -15.07
CA LEU A 37 27.05 -22.74 -13.79
C LEU A 37 26.62 -24.21 -13.76
N SER A 38 26.56 -24.90 -14.90
CA SER A 38 26.19 -26.32 -14.94
C SER A 38 27.30 -27.24 -15.48
N SER A 39 28.56 -26.91 -15.24
CA SER A 39 29.66 -27.80 -15.65
C SER A 39 30.79 -27.74 -14.64
N LEU A 40 30.73 -28.61 -13.63
CA LEU A 40 31.85 -29.15 -12.86
C LEU A 40 31.33 -30.25 -11.91
N ILE A 41 30.82 -31.35 -12.47
CA ILE A 41 30.84 -32.65 -11.78
C ILE A 41 31.95 -33.44 -12.48
N ALA A 42 33.16 -33.29 -11.96
CA ALA A 42 34.27 -34.14 -12.36
C ALA A 42 33.99 -35.55 -11.86
N THR A 43 33.93 -36.48 -12.81
CA THR A 43 33.90 -37.93 -12.63
C THR A 43 35.10 -38.40 -11.81
N SER A 44 34.88 -38.88 -10.60
CA SER A 44 35.85 -39.70 -9.85
C SER A 44 35.44 -41.17 -9.94
N THR A 45 36.20 -41.91 -10.76
CA THR A 45 36.17 -43.37 -10.90
C THR A 45 36.54 -44.04 -9.58
N THR A 46 35.79 -45.09 -9.23
CA THR A 46 35.95 -45.96 -8.06
C THR A 46 37.27 -46.74 -8.08
N VAL A 47 38.12 -46.55 -7.06
CA VAL A 47 39.06 -47.57 -6.56
C VAL A 47 39.09 -47.44 -5.03
N GLY A 48 38.81 -48.53 -4.31
CA GLY A 48 38.52 -48.52 -2.87
C GLY A 48 39.74 -48.34 -1.95
N LEU A 49 39.45 -47.93 -0.71
CA LEU A 49 40.03 -48.45 0.53
C LEU A 49 39.16 -47.96 1.71
N SER A 50 38.91 -48.85 2.67
CA SER A 50 38.16 -48.58 3.90
C SER A 50 38.65 -47.34 4.63
N GLY A 51 37.79 -46.34 4.80
CA GLY A 51 38.01 -45.17 5.63
C GLY A 51 36.68 -44.52 5.97
N THR A 52 36.33 -44.49 7.24
CA THR A 52 35.13 -43.84 7.79
C THR A 52 35.14 -42.34 7.45
N LEU A 53 34.36 -41.92 6.45
CA LEU A 53 34.09 -40.50 6.21
C LEU A 53 32.93 -40.06 7.11
N ALA A 54 33.26 -39.77 8.36
CA ALA A 54 32.43 -38.92 9.20
C ALA A 54 32.59 -37.48 8.73
N GLY A 55 31.53 -36.91 8.13
CA GLY A 55 31.47 -35.47 7.86
C GLY A 55 30.96 -35.04 6.49
N CYS A 56 29.78 -35.52 6.05
CA CYS A 56 28.99 -34.75 5.10
C CYS A 56 28.36 -33.57 5.86
N GLN A 57 29.15 -32.52 6.11
CA GLN A 57 28.58 -31.21 6.37
C GLN A 57 28.00 -30.72 5.04
N THR A 58 26.70 -30.45 5.03
CA THR A 58 26.02 -29.88 3.87
C THR A 58 26.77 -28.61 3.41
N VAL A 59 26.97 -28.48 2.11
CA VAL A 59 27.58 -27.32 1.45
C VAL A 59 26.90 -25.98 1.79
N GLU A 60 25.73 -26.02 2.44
CA GLU A 60 25.03 -24.86 3.01
C GLU A 60 25.85 -24.13 4.09
N ASN A 61 26.76 -24.80 4.80
CA ASN A 61 27.56 -24.16 5.85
C ASN A 61 28.84 -23.45 5.35
N ILE A 62 29.22 -23.60 4.07
CA ILE A 62 30.47 -23.02 3.53
C ILE A 62 30.23 -21.65 2.89
N PHE A 63 29.03 -21.44 2.33
CA PHE A 63 28.63 -20.15 1.79
C PHE A 63 27.59 -19.56 2.75
N GLY A 64 28.05 -18.69 3.65
CA GLY A 64 27.15 -17.88 4.46
C GLY A 64 26.09 -17.25 3.56
N SER A 65 24.82 -17.33 3.98
CA SER A 65 23.69 -16.79 3.23
C SER A 65 24.03 -15.41 2.72
N ALA A 66 23.96 -15.21 1.39
CA ALA A 66 24.09 -13.88 0.83
C ALA A 66 23.10 -12.95 1.57
N PRO A 67 23.53 -11.74 1.98
CA PRO A 67 22.64 -10.83 2.69
C PRO A 67 21.36 -10.68 1.87
N ALA A 68 20.21 -10.87 2.50
CA ALA A 68 18.92 -10.68 1.85
C ALA A 68 18.93 -9.30 1.20
N VAL A 69 18.78 -9.25 -0.12
CA VAL A 69 18.67 -7.99 -0.84
C VAL A 69 17.42 -7.31 -0.31
N LYS A 70 17.58 -6.18 0.40
CA LYS A 70 16.42 -5.36 0.80
C LYS A 70 15.67 -4.99 -0.47
N SER A 71 14.39 -5.35 -0.55
CA SER A 71 13.53 -4.92 -1.64
C SER A 71 13.65 -3.41 -1.86
N SER A 72 13.51 -2.99 -3.11
CA SER A 72 13.43 -1.58 -3.50
C SER A 72 12.00 -1.15 -3.88
N ARG A 73 11.01 -2.04 -3.74
CA ARG A 73 9.62 -1.72 -4.11
C ARG A 73 8.94 -0.90 -3.03
N ILE A 74 8.33 0.20 -3.46
CA ILE A 74 7.51 1.08 -2.63
C ILE A 74 6.08 1.02 -3.19
N ASP A 75 5.13 0.67 -2.32
CA ASP A 75 3.70 0.70 -2.61
C ASP A 75 3.13 2.05 -2.16
N ILE A 76 2.65 2.85 -3.11
CA ILE A 76 2.10 4.19 -2.84
C ILE A 76 0.56 4.20 -2.76
N HIS A 77 -0.10 3.04 -2.84
CA HIS A 77 -1.55 2.91 -2.80
C HIS A 77 -1.94 1.84 -1.79
N HIS A 78 -1.67 2.12 -0.50
CA HIS A 78 -1.93 1.19 0.58
C HIS A 78 -2.98 1.74 1.55
N HIS A 79 -4.16 1.14 1.58
CA HIS A 79 -5.21 1.59 2.49
C HIS A 79 -5.04 1.03 3.90
N MET A 80 -5.30 1.88 4.90
CA MET A 80 -5.43 1.48 6.30
C MET A 80 -6.85 1.64 6.80
N VAL A 81 -7.18 0.90 7.85
CA VAL A 81 -8.46 0.98 8.56
C VAL A 81 -8.20 1.12 10.07
N PRO A 82 -8.02 2.35 10.58
CA PRO A 82 -7.87 2.56 12.02
C PRO A 82 -9.04 1.96 12.80
N PRO A 83 -8.80 1.35 13.98
CA PRO A 83 -9.87 0.75 14.78
C PRO A 83 -10.99 1.74 15.14
N SER A 84 -10.66 3.01 15.42
CA SER A 84 -11.68 4.05 15.69
C SER A 84 -12.52 4.34 14.46
N TYR A 85 -11.92 4.39 13.27
CA TYR A 85 -12.63 4.55 12.00
C TYR A 85 -13.59 3.39 11.71
N ALA A 86 -13.15 2.14 11.90
CA ALA A 86 -14.02 0.97 11.76
C ALA A 86 -15.22 1.02 12.72
N ALA A 87 -15.01 1.47 13.97
CA ALA A 87 -16.07 1.65 14.95
C ALA A 87 -17.04 2.77 14.55
N ASP A 88 -16.53 3.87 13.99
CA ASP A 88 -17.34 4.98 13.50
C ASP A 88 -18.23 4.56 12.33
N MET A 89 -17.66 3.87 11.34
CA MET A 89 -18.39 3.32 10.20
C MET A 89 -19.54 2.40 10.66
N LYS A 90 -19.25 1.50 11.61
CA LYS A 90 -20.27 0.63 12.21
C LYS A 90 -21.36 1.43 12.92
N ARG A 91 -20.99 2.44 13.72
CA ARG A 91 -21.95 3.28 14.47
C ARG A 91 -22.86 4.09 13.55
N MET A 92 -22.35 4.50 12.39
CA MET A 92 -23.12 5.23 11.38
C MET A 92 -23.95 4.32 10.47
N GLY A 93 -23.89 2.99 10.67
CA GLY A 93 -24.61 2.03 9.83
C GLY A 93 -24.03 1.89 8.43
N LEU A 94 -22.78 2.32 8.22
CA LEU A 94 -22.08 2.23 6.94
C LEU A 94 -21.32 0.91 6.86
N GLY A 95 -21.65 0.10 5.85
CA GLY A 95 -20.98 -1.18 5.57
C GLY A 95 -19.72 -1.02 4.74
N GLY A 96 -19.13 -2.16 4.36
CA GLY A 96 -18.03 -2.20 3.39
C GLY A 96 -16.63 -1.94 3.95
N VAL A 97 -16.48 -1.85 5.27
CA VAL A 97 -15.15 -1.76 5.90
C VAL A 97 -14.50 -3.15 5.91
N PRO A 98 -13.35 -3.34 5.22
CA PRO A 98 -12.67 -4.62 5.22
C PRO A 98 -12.08 -4.91 6.60
N ARG A 99 -12.00 -6.20 6.94
CA ARG A 99 -11.19 -6.63 8.09
C ARG A 99 -9.73 -6.32 7.77
N TRP A 100 -9.08 -5.57 8.65
CA TRP A 100 -7.70 -5.14 8.46
C TRP A 100 -7.00 -4.99 9.81
N THR A 101 -5.71 -5.29 9.85
CA THR A 101 -4.80 -4.97 10.96
C THR A 101 -3.44 -4.58 10.39
N PRO A 102 -2.59 -3.84 11.14
CA PRO A 102 -1.21 -3.58 10.72
C PRO A 102 -0.43 -4.83 10.33
N GLN A 103 -0.61 -5.93 11.06
CA GLN A 103 0.08 -7.19 10.78
C GLN A 103 -0.32 -7.78 9.42
N MET A 104 -1.59 -7.67 9.03
CA MET A 104 -2.03 -8.13 7.71
C MET A 104 -1.31 -7.37 6.59
N SER A 105 -1.13 -6.05 6.74
CA SER A 105 -0.32 -5.26 5.79
C SER A 105 1.14 -5.72 5.76
N ILE A 106 1.77 -5.96 6.92
CA ILE A 106 3.16 -6.46 6.98
C ILE A 106 3.29 -7.82 6.29
N ASP A 107 2.40 -8.76 6.57
CA ASP A 107 2.42 -10.10 5.98
C ASP A 107 2.27 -10.03 4.45
N ASP A 108 1.36 -9.19 3.95
CA ASP A 108 1.17 -8.97 2.52
C ASP A 108 2.38 -8.28 1.88
N MET A 109 3.01 -7.30 2.55
CA MET A 109 4.23 -6.66 2.07
C MET A 109 5.39 -7.66 1.96
N ASP A 110 5.62 -8.47 3.00
CA ASP A 110 6.69 -9.47 3.04
C ASP A 110 6.50 -10.53 1.94
N LYS A 111 5.26 -10.97 1.74
CA LYS A 111 4.90 -11.94 0.68
C LYS A 111 5.14 -11.41 -0.74
N ASN A 112 5.00 -10.10 -0.94
CA ASN A 112 5.09 -9.47 -2.27
C ASN A 112 6.42 -8.73 -2.51
N ASP A 113 7.39 -8.89 -1.61
CA ASP A 113 8.69 -8.20 -1.67
C ASP A 113 8.50 -6.67 -1.74
N ILE A 114 7.63 -6.12 -0.89
CA ILE A 114 7.40 -4.67 -0.74
C ILE A 114 8.16 -4.18 0.49
N ALA A 115 9.11 -3.25 0.28
CA ALA A 115 9.90 -2.71 1.38
C ALA A 115 9.08 -1.73 2.24
N THR A 116 8.38 -0.82 1.58
CA THR A 116 7.64 0.27 2.23
C THR A 116 6.28 0.45 1.57
N SER A 117 5.25 0.64 2.39
CA SER A 117 3.91 1.02 1.94
C SER A 117 3.53 2.40 2.49
N VAL A 118 3.00 3.29 1.64
CA VAL A 118 2.53 4.61 2.06
C VAL A 118 1.05 4.53 2.38
N LEU A 119 0.72 4.71 3.66
CA LEU A 119 -0.62 4.52 4.21
C LEU A 119 -1.54 5.68 3.82
N ALA A 120 -2.74 5.37 3.38
CA ALA A 120 -3.84 6.33 3.20
C ALA A 120 -5.13 5.80 3.84
N LEU A 121 -5.96 6.68 4.39
CA LEU A 121 -7.26 6.27 4.94
C LEU A 121 -8.16 5.73 3.81
N ILE A 122 -8.82 4.60 4.06
CA ILE A 122 -9.79 4.03 3.12
C ILE A 122 -11.00 4.95 2.90
N GLN A 123 -11.66 4.84 1.74
CA GLN A 123 -12.94 5.50 1.46
C GLN A 123 -14.00 5.21 2.55
N PRO A 124 -14.93 6.14 2.83
CA PRO A 124 -15.08 7.49 2.24
C PRO A 124 -14.09 8.56 2.72
N GLY A 125 -13.07 8.21 3.51
CA GLY A 125 -12.17 9.19 4.13
C GLY A 125 -12.87 9.99 5.23
N ALA A 126 -12.43 11.23 5.47
CA ALA A 126 -13.05 12.15 6.43
C ALA A 126 -14.19 12.96 5.79
N PHE A 127 -15.23 12.28 5.32
CA PHE A 127 -16.38 12.92 4.65
C PHE A 127 -17.73 12.32 5.08
N PHE A 128 -18.18 12.71 6.27
CA PHE A 128 -19.45 12.30 6.87
C PHE A 128 -20.46 13.46 6.98
N LYS A 129 -20.20 14.56 6.27
CA LYS A 129 -21.05 15.77 6.23
C LYS A 129 -21.26 16.36 7.63
N ASN A 130 -20.27 16.21 8.51
CA ASN A 130 -20.27 16.78 9.84
C ASN A 130 -18.85 17.25 10.18
N VAL A 131 -18.64 18.57 10.16
CA VAL A 131 -17.32 19.19 10.33
C VAL A 131 -16.60 18.72 11.59
N THR A 132 -17.30 18.57 12.71
CA THR A 132 -16.70 18.13 13.97
C THR A 132 -16.25 16.67 13.88
N THR A 133 -17.08 15.80 13.32
CA THR A 133 -16.76 14.39 13.10
C THR A 133 -15.61 14.23 12.10
N ASP A 134 -15.66 14.96 10.99
CA ASP A 134 -14.68 14.88 9.91
C ASP A 134 -13.28 15.34 10.38
N ARG A 135 -13.22 16.46 11.12
CA ARG A 135 -11.96 16.91 11.76
C ARG A 135 -11.38 15.85 12.70
N ARG A 136 -12.21 15.26 13.56
CA ARG A 136 -11.77 14.23 14.51
C ARG A 136 -11.26 12.99 13.78
N ILE A 137 -12.00 12.52 12.78
CA ILE A 137 -11.62 11.33 12.00
C ILE A 137 -10.31 11.56 11.25
N ALA A 138 -10.14 12.72 10.60
CA ALA A 138 -8.88 13.06 9.94
C ALA A 138 -7.71 13.02 10.93
N ARG A 139 -7.85 13.69 12.09
CA ARG A 139 -6.80 13.71 13.12
C ARG A 139 -6.44 12.30 13.61
N GLU A 140 -7.43 11.53 14.03
CA GLU A 140 -7.20 10.18 14.57
C GLU A 140 -6.57 9.25 13.54
N ALA A 141 -7.00 9.32 12.28
CA ALA A 141 -6.41 8.54 11.20
C ALA A 141 -4.94 8.93 10.97
N ASN A 142 -4.64 10.23 10.91
CA ASN A 142 -3.29 10.72 10.70
C ASN A 142 -2.35 10.34 11.87
N GLU A 143 -2.82 10.49 13.12
CA GLU A 143 -2.05 10.07 14.30
C GLU A 143 -1.82 8.55 14.32
N TYR A 144 -2.80 7.76 13.87
CA TYR A 144 -2.67 6.31 13.76
C TYR A 144 -1.64 5.90 12.70
N ALA A 145 -1.63 6.53 11.52
CA ALA A 145 -0.60 6.30 10.51
C ALA A 145 0.80 6.68 11.01
N ALA A 146 0.91 7.81 11.72
CA ALA A 146 2.16 8.23 12.34
C ALA A 146 2.62 7.24 13.42
N GLN A 147 1.69 6.68 14.20
CA GLN A 147 1.97 5.62 15.17
C GLN A 147 2.48 4.36 14.47
N MET A 148 1.84 3.91 13.40
CA MET A 148 2.32 2.77 12.61
C MET A 148 3.73 2.98 12.05
N THR A 149 4.02 4.19 11.57
CA THR A 149 5.36 4.54 11.08
C THR A 149 6.42 4.45 12.18
N ARG A 150 6.05 4.77 13.44
CA ARG A 150 6.93 4.59 14.61
C ARG A 150 7.07 3.13 15.02
N ASP A 151 5.98 2.38 15.02
CA ASP A 151 5.95 0.98 15.46
C ASP A 151 6.64 0.02 14.48
N PHE A 152 6.65 0.36 13.19
CA PHE A 152 7.31 -0.42 12.14
C PHE A 152 8.29 0.47 11.33
N PRO A 153 9.44 0.85 11.90
CA PRO A 153 10.37 1.77 11.27
C PRO A 153 10.81 1.32 9.87
N GLY A 154 10.64 2.19 8.89
CA GLY A 154 11.00 1.95 7.49
C GLY A 154 10.02 1.08 6.70
N ARG A 155 8.99 0.52 7.34
CA ARG A 155 7.94 -0.27 6.65
C ARG A 155 6.78 0.60 6.18
N PHE A 156 6.50 1.70 6.85
CA PHE A 156 5.40 2.58 6.49
C PHE A 156 5.85 4.03 6.30
N GLY A 157 5.21 4.69 5.34
CA GLY A 157 5.06 6.15 5.25
C GLY A 157 3.57 6.51 5.34
N SER A 158 3.21 7.79 5.14
CA SER A 158 1.80 8.21 5.21
C SER A 158 1.43 9.36 4.28
N PHE A 159 0.25 9.24 3.68
CA PHE A 159 -0.49 10.32 3.06
C PHE A 159 -1.62 10.75 4.00
N ALA A 160 -1.51 11.97 4.52
CA ALA A 160 -2.44 12.49 5.51
C ALA A 160 -3.82 12.75 4.89
N THR A 161 -4.86 12.39 5.63
CA THR A 161 -6.25 12.67 5.30
C THR A 161 -6.63 14.08 5.76
N LEU A 162 -7.41 14.78 4.95
CA LEU A 162 -7.95 16.11 5.28
C LEU A 162 -9.48 16.09 5.41
N PRO A 163 -10.07 16.87 6.32
CA PRO A 163 -11.51 17.14 6.35
C PRO A 163 -11.87 18.16 5.26
N LEU A 164 -11.70 17.77 3.99
CA LEU A 164 -11.52 18.70 2.85
C LEU A 164 -12.67 19.71 2.66
N MET A 165 -13.90 19.36 3.05
CA MET A 165 -15.06 20.26 2.96
C MET A 165 -14.98 21.46 3.91
N ASP A 166 -14.13 21.38 4.93
CA ASP A 166 -13.86 22.46 5.87
C ASP A 166 -12.42 22.97 5.65
N VAL A 167 -12.33 24.07 4.91
CA VAL A 167 -11.07 24.72 4.50
C VAL A 167 -10.20 25.04 5.70
N GLU A 168 -10.77 25.67 6.74
CA GLU A 168 -10.05 26.05 7.94
C GLU A 168 -9.52 24.86 8.73
N GLY A 169 -10.32 23.79 8.84
CA GLY A 169 -9.85 22.54 9.45
C GLY A 169 -8.74 21.89 8.64
N SER A 170 -8.87 21.91 7.31
CA SER A 170 -7.87 21.34 6.40
C SER A 170 -6.53 22.08 6.50
N LEU A 171 -6.52 23.42 6.52
CA LEU A 171 -5.29 24.20 6.66
C LEU A 171 -4.57 23.92 7.99
N ARG A 172 -5.33 23.83 9.09
CA ARG A 172 -4.75 23.44 10.39
C ARG A 172 -4.22 22.01 10.40
N GLU A 173 -4.94 21.09 9.75
CA GLU A 173 -4.53 19.70 9.68
C GLU A 173 -3.31 19.50 8.77
N ILE A 174 -3.19 20.26 7.67
CA ILE A 174 -1.99 20.31 6.83
C ILE A 174 -0.76 20.71 7.67
N ALA A 175 -0.88 21.79 8.44
CA ALA A 175 0.21 22.22 9.32
C ALA A 175 0.56 21.12 10.33
N TYR A 176 -0.43 20.51 10.99
CA TYR A 176 -0.19 19.45 11.95
C TYR A 176 0.45 18.20 11.32
N ALA A 177 -0.06 17.75 10.17
CA ALA A 177 0.41 16.57 9.46
C ALA A 177 1.88 16.70 9.03
N TYR A 178 2.26 17.83 8.41
CA TYR A 178 3.64 18.03 7.98
C TYR A 178 4.57 18.45 9.12
N ASP A 179 4.15 19.39 9.97
CA ASP A 179 5.04 20.05 10.91
C ASP A 179 5.22 19.21 12.19
N THR A 180 4.21 18.40 12.56
CA THR A 180 4.25 17.51 13.73
C THR A 180 4.42 16.05 13.33
N LEU A 181 3.50 15.52 12.52
CA LEU A 181 3.45 14.07 12.23
C LEU A 181 4.47 13.61 11.19
N LYS A 182 5.04 14.55 10.42
CA LYS A 182 5.99 14.28 9.33
C LYS A 182 5.38 13.40 8.23
N ALA A 183 4.12 13.64 7.89
CA ALA A 183 3.47 12.98 6.76
C ALA A 183 4.23 13.24 5.44
N ASP A 184 4.22 12.26 4.53
CA ASP A 184 4.95 12.27 3.26
C ASP A 184 4.15 12.95 2.13
N GLY A 185 2.85 13.14 2.32
CA GLY A 185 1.93 13.72 1.33
C GLY A 185 0.50 13.82 1.84
N ILE A 186 -0.45 14.12 0.96
CA ILE A 186 -1.89 14.18 1.24
C ILE A 186 -2.64 13.11 0.45
N GLY A 187 -3.53 12.37 1.10
CA GLY A 187 -4.42 11.41 0.46
C GLY A 187 -5.82 12.01 0.29
N LEU A 188 -6.36 11.97 -0.94
CA LEU A 188 -7.65 12.57 -1.28
C LEU A 188 -8.62 11.57 -1.91
N MET A 189 -9.91 11.87 -1.78
CA MET A 189 -10.94 11.28 -2.62
C MET A 189 -11.08 12.10 -3.91
N THR A 190 -11.65 11.51 -4.96
CA THR A 190 -11.85 12.19 -6.26
C THR A 190 -12.93 13.27 -6.22
N SER A 191 -13.88 13.15 -5.28
CA SER A 191 -14.94 14.13 -5.04
C SER A 191 -15.44 14.10 -3.60
N TYR A 192 -16.09 15.19 -3.18
CA TYR A 192 -16.69 15.36 -1.86
C TYR A 192 -18.13 15.89 -2.03
N GLY A 193 -19.07 14.95 -2.16
CA GLY A 193 -20.44 15.26 -2.56
C GLY A 193 -20.47 15.65 -4.04
N ASP A 194 -21.06 16.81 -4.35
CA ASP A 194 -21.15 17.32 -5.73
C ASP A 194 -19.91 18.13 -6.16
N LEU A 195 -18.94 18.33 -5.24
CA LEU A 195 -17.73 19.09 -5.51
C LEU A 195 -16.58 18.16 -5.92
N TYR A 196 -15.99 18.43 -7.09
CA TYR A 196 -14.76 17.81 -7.55
C TYR A 196 -13.55 18.67 -7.15
N LEU A 197 -12.35 18.08 -7.13
CA LEU A 197 -11.13 18.74 -6.62
C LEU A 197 -10.78 20.05 -7.33
N GLY A 198 -11.25 20.27 -8.57
CA GLY A 198 -11.07 21.53 -9.30
C GLY A 198 -11.99 22.68 -8.85
N ASP A 199 -12.93 22.44 -7.93
CA ASP A 199 -13.84 23.47 -7.44
C ASP A 199 -13.11 24.57 -6.65
N ARG A 200 -13.54 25.81 -6.82
CA ARG A 200 -12.94 26.99 -6.18
C ARG A 200 -13.03 26.95 -4.65
N HIS A 201 -13.99 26.20 -4.09
CA HIS A 201 -14.08 25.97 -2.65
C HIS A 201 -12.77 25.45 -2.05
N PHE A 202 -12.02 24.64 -2.81
CA PHE A 202 -10.77 24.03 -2.33
C PHE A 202 -9.51 24.84 -2.64
N TRP A 203 -9.59 25.97 -3.36
CA TRP A 203 -8.40 26.74 -3.75
C TRP A 203 -7.48 27.14 -2.60
N PRO A 204 -7.98 27.64 -1.45
CA PRO A 204 -7.08 27.98 -0.34
C PRO A 204 -6.25 26.79 0.15
N ILE A 205 -6.81 25.57 0.08
CA ILE A 205 -6.10 24.33 0.42
C ILE A 205 -5.02 24.04 -0.62
N TRP A 206 -5.34 24.17 -1.91
CA TRP A 206 -4.39 23.96 -3.00
C TRP A 206 -3.25 24.97 -2.99
N GLU A 207 -3.53 26.24 -2.68
CA GLU A 207 -2.51 27.28 -2.53
C GLU A 207 -1.52 26.92 -1.43
N GLU A 208 -2.01 26.47 -0.27
CA GLU A 208 -1.15 26.05 0.85
C GLU A 208 -0.34 24.79 0.52
N LEU A 209 -0.96 23.78 -0.10
CA LEU A 209 -0.26 22.56 -0.52
C LEU A 209 0.79 22.86 -1.59
N ASN A 210 0.49 23.74 -2.55
CA ASN A 210 1.44 24.19 -3.55
C ASN A 210 2.59 24.99 -2.92
N ARG A 211 2.31 25.88 -1.96
CA ARG A 211 3.35 26.62 -1.21
C ARG A 211 4.32 25.67 -0.51
N ARG A 212 3.80 24.54 0.02
CA ARG A 212 4.60 23.48 0.65
C ARG A 212 5.25 22.52 -0.34
N LYS A 213 4.93 22.59 -1.64
CA LYS A 213 5.34 21.63 -2.68
C LYS A 213 4.92 20.20 -2.33
N ALA A 214 3.72 20.06 -1.77
CA ALA A 214 3.17 18.80 -1.30
C ALA A 214 2.96 17.78 -2.44
N VAL A 215 3.09 16.50 -2.10
CA VAL A 215 2.58 15.38 -2.89
C VAL A 215 1.09 15.22 -2.60
N ILE A 216 0.30 14.96 -3.65
CA ILE A 216 -1.16 14.71 -3.63
C ILE A 216 -1.43 13.48 -4.50
#